data_AF-A0A7J8PE32-F1
#
_entry.id   AF-A0A7J8PE32-F1
#
_cell.length_a   1.000
_cell.length_b   1.000
_cell.length_c   1.000
_cell.angle_alpha   90.00
_cell.angle_beta   90.00
_cell.angle_gamma   90.00
#
_symmetry.space_group_name_H-M   'P 1'
#
loop_
_entity.id
_entity.type
_entity.pdbx_description
1 polymer ?
#
loop_
_entity_poly.entity_id
_entity_poly.type
_entity_poly.pdbx_seq_one_letter_code
_entity_poly.pdbx_strand_id
1 'polypeptide(L)'
;MFCLKAMRHGRALLRVSIDNHPQKSDYMLISVGAYVHPQNPVLHQGSSINFSVVGSDDQASGHWHSVNESVIVLHTQSGQAEAVGEGSTQVSFESSNVKLRTTVTVLPGSTLVVEAPKEMLTNVPFPSQGFSFSVKFSDTNDKINTVGSSKGAPYDCRVDPPFVGYAKPWIDLDTGNSFCLFFPYSPEHLVRTIPKLKDMKPYIYVSINASMKEHSHVSGSASALFVGGFSIMQMGKVID
;
A
#
# COMPACT_ATOMS: atom_id res chain seq x y z
N MET A 1 -25.44 -33.95 11.23
CA MET A 1 -25.34 -32.74 10.39
C MET A 1 -26.75 -32.31 10.03
N PHE A 2 -27.16 -31.11 10.41
CA PHE A 2 -28.48 -30.56 10.06
C PHE A 2 -28.31 -29.58 8.90
N CYS A 3 -29.16 -29.67 7.89
CA CYS A 3 -29.15 -28.77 6.75
C CYS A 3 -30.41 -27.92 6.79
N LEU A 4 -30.25 -26.59 6.88
CA LEU A 4 -31.36 -25.64 6.89
C LEU A 4 -31.53 -25.09 5.48
N LYS A 5 -32.74 -25.25 4.92
CA LYS A 5 -33.10 -24.66 3.62
C LYS A 5 -33.95 -23.41 3.84
N ALA A 6 -33.49 -22.29 3.32
CA ALA A 6 -34.30 -21.08 3.20
C ALA A 6 -35.46 -21.32 2.22
N MET A 7 -36.70 -21.04 2.66
CA MET A 7 -37.90 -21.29 1.84
C MET A 7 -38.51 -20.01 1.26
N ARG A 8 -38.50 -18.91 2.02
CA ARG A 8 -39.13 -17.63 1.65
C ARG A 8 -38.41 -16.48 2.32
N HIS A 9 -38.49 -15.30 1.71
CA HIS A 9 -38.00 -14.07 2.32
C HIS A 9 -38.69 -13.80 3.67
N GLY A 10 -37.93 -13.34 4.66
CA GLY A 10 -38.45 -13.02 5.99
C GLY A 10 -37.41 -13.18 7.08
N ARG A 11 -37.89 -13.29 8.32
CA ARG A 11 -37.07 -13.58 9.51
C ARG A 11 -37.57 -14.89 10.11
N ALA A 12 -36.64 -15.78 10.42
CA ALA A 12 -36.91 -17.04 11.10
C ALA A 12 -36.14 -17.06 12.43
N LEU A 13 -36.80 -17.43 13.51
CA LEU A 13 -36.14 -17.65 14.81
C LEU A 13 -35.84 -19.14 14.93
N LEU A 14 -34.56 -19.50 14.86
CA LEU A 14 -34.11 -20.85 15.14
C LEU A 14 -33.94 -21.00 16.65
N ARG A 15 -34.62 -21.97 17.24
CA ARG A 15 -34.37 -22.40 18.62
C ARG A 15 -33.63 -23.72 18.60
N VAL A 16 -32.51 -23.79 19.31
CA VAL A 16 -31.75 -25.02 19.54
C VAL A 16 -31.92 -25.39 21.01
N SER A 17 -32.45 -26.58 21.29
CA SER A 17 -32.67 -27.06 22.66
C SER A 17 -32.15 -28.48 22.84
N ILE A 18 -31.79 -28.81 24.09
CA ILE A 18 -31.46 -30.18 24.48
C ILE A 18 -32.77 -30.92 24.75
N ASP A 19 -32.95 -32.08 24.12
CA ASP A 19 -34.20 -32.86 24.11
C ASP A 19 -34.78 -33.08 25.52
N ASN A 20 -33.90 -33.40 26.48
CA ASN A 20 -34.29 -33.69 27.85
C ASN A 20 -34.34 -32.46 28.78
N HIS A 21 -34.02 -31.26 28.28
CA HIS A 21 -34.01 -30.00 29.04
C HIS A 21 -34.39 -28.80 28.14
N PRO A 22 -35.65 -28.67 27.72
CA PRO A 22 -36.08 -27.62 26.79
C PRO A 22 -35.88 -26.19 27.32
N GLN A 23 -35.75 -26.01 28.64
CA GLN A 23 -35.42 -24.71 29.24
C GLN A 23 -33.96 -24.28 28.97
N LYS A 24 -33.07 -25.20 28.62
CA LYS A 24 -31.72 -24.90 28.12
C LYS A 24 -31.80 -24.82 26.60
N SER A 25 -32.02 -23.62 26.10
CA SER A 25 -32.10 -23.38 24.66
C SER A 25 -31.43 -22.08 24.24
N ASP A 26 -30.75 -22.13 23.11
CA ASP A 26 -30.22 -20.96 22.42
C ASP A 26 -31.15 -20.56 21.27
N TYR A 27 -31.08 -19.28 20.92
CA TYR A 27 -31.90 -18.69 19.86
C TYR A 27 -31.00 -17.97 18.87
N MET A 28 -31.24 -18.21 17.58
CA MET A 28 -30.58 -17.51 16.49
C MET A 28 -31.62 -16.93 15.55
N LEU A 29 -31.55 -15.62 15.31
CA LEU A 29 -32.40 -14.97 14.32
C LEU A 29 -31.75 -15.06 12.95
N ILE A 30 -32.41 -15.75 12.02
CA ILE A 30 -31.97 -15.92 10.64
C ILE A 30 -32.81 -14.99 9.76
N SER A 31 -32.16 -14.06 9.06
CA SER A 31 -32.82 -13.26 8.03
C SER A 31 -32.64 -13.96 6.69
N VAL A 32 -33.76 -14.27 6.03
CA VAL A 32 -33.80 -14.93 4.74
C VAL A 32 -34.18 -13.88 3.70
N GLY A 33 -33.33 -13.68 2.70
CA GLY A 33 -33.55 -12.73 1.62
C GLY A 33 -32.26 -12.40 0.90
N ALA A 34 -32.39 -11.60 -0.17
CA ALA A 34 -31.24 -11.09 -0.88
C ALA A 34 -30.39 -10.17 0.02
N TYR A 35 -29.08 -10.23 -0.13
CA TYR A 35 -28.15 -9.35 0.57
C TYR A 35 -26.94 -9.01 -0.30
N VAL A 36 -26.26 -7.91 0.04
CA VAL A 36 -25.00 -7.51 -0.59
C VAL A 36 -23.87 -8.35 0.00
N HIS A 37 -23.10 -9.01 -0.86
CA HIS A 37 -21.87 -9.68 -0.50
C HIS A 37 -20.66 -8.89 -1.05
N PRO A 38 -19.58 -8.73 -0.26
CA PRO A 38 -19.47 -9.06 1.16
C PRO A 38 -20.28 -8.10 2.06
N GLN A 39 -20.64 -8.57 3.25
CA GLN A 39 -21.26 -7.74 4.27
C GLN A 39 -20.21 -7.09 5.17
N ASN A 40 -20.31 -5.77 5.30
CA ASN A 40 -19.48 -4.93 6.13
C ASN A 40 -17.96 -5.11 5.91
N PRO A 41 -17.47 -5.05 4.67
CA PRO A 41 -16.05 -5.28 4.40
C PRO A 41 -15.18 -4.16 5.00
N VAL A 42 -14.00 -4.57 5.45
CA VAL A 42 -12.91 -3.67 5.84
C VAL A 42 -11.84 -3.76 4.76
N LEU A 43 -11.46 -2.62 4.20
CA LEU A 43 -10.52 -2.48 3.08
C LEU A 43 -9.39 -1.53 3.45
N HIS A 44 -8.26 -1.61 2.75
CA HIS A 44 -7.24 -0.57 2.78
C HIS A 44 -7.39 0.34 1.56
N GLN A 45 -7.07 1.62 1.72
CA GLN A 45 -7.01 2.56 0.61
C GLN A 45 -6.12 2.02 -0.53
N GLY A 46 -6.57 2.14 -1.79
CA GLY A 46 -5.94 1.57 -2.99
C GLY A 46 -6.41 0.15 -3.33
N SER A 47 -7.18 -0.51 -2.45
CA SER A 47 -7.71 -1.86 -2.71
C SER A 47 -8.94 -1.82 -3.63
N SER A 48 -9.14 -2.89 -4.40
CA SER A 48 -10.37 -3.11 -5.17
C SER A 48 -11.21 -4.25 -4.59
N ILE A 49 -12.53 -4.15 -4.72
CA ILE A 49 -13.49 -5.18 -4.29
C ILE A 49 -14.62 -5.29 -5.30
N ASN A 50 -15.21 -6.47 -5.45
CA ASN A 50 -16.41 -6.67 -6.25
C ASN A 50 -17.60 -7.00 -5.33
N PHE A 51 -18.62 -6.15 -5.38
CA PHE A 51 -19.89 -6.43 -4.73
C PHE A 51 -20.81 -7.25 -5.63
N SER A 52 -21.55 -8.16 -5.01
CA SER A 52 -22.59 -8.93 -5.67
C SER A 52 -23.83 -9.05 -4.79
N VAL A 53 -24.96 -9.34 -5.42
CA VAL A 53 -26.20 -9.65 -4.71
C VAL A 53 -26.35 -11.15 -4.64
N VAL A 54 -26.45 -11.69 -3.42
CA VAL A 54 -26.65 -13.12 -3.17
C VAL A 54 -28.05 -13.34 -2.63
N GLY A 55 -28.71 -14.44 -3.01
CA GLY A 55 -30.06 -14.77 -2.55
C GLY A 55 -31.20 -14.12 -3.33
N SER A 56 -30.95 -13.72 -4.58
CA SER A 56 -31.95 -13.33 -5.57
C SER A 56 -31.94 -14.37 -6.70
N ASP A 57 -33.10 -14.96 -7.03
CA ASP A 57 -33.23 -15.97 -8.09
C ASP A 57 -33.03 -15.39 -9.50
N ASP A 58 -33.14 -14.06 -9.65
CA ASP A 58 -32.83 -13.36 -10.88
C ASP A 58 -31.47 -12.64 -10.76
N GLN A 59 -30.70 -12.63 -11.86
CA GLN A 59 -29.68 -11.62 -12.14
C GLN A 59 -30.36 -10.26 -12.03
N ALA A 60 -30.40 -9.70 -10.82
CA ALA A 60 -31.07 -8.46 -10.54
C ALA A 60 -30.35 -7.38 -11.36
N SER A 61 -30.98 -6.94 -12.46
CA SER A 61 -30.58 -5.71 -13.12
C SER A 61 -30.83 -4.58 -12.12
N GLY A 62 -29.78 -3.85 -11.78
CA GLY A 62 -29.83 -2.81 -10.77
C GLY A 62 -28.56 -1.97 -10.79
N HIS A 63 -28.54 -0.97 -9.93
CA HIS A 63 -27.49 0.04 -9.90
C HIS A 63 -26.85 0.08 -8.52
N TRP A 64 -25.52 0.17 -8.52
CA TRP A 64 -24.70 0.35 -7.34
C TRP A 64 -24.45 1.84 -7.10
N HIS A 65 -24.52 2.24 -5.84
CA HIS A 65 -24.30 3.61 -5.40
C HIS A 65 -23.47 3.64 -4.11
N SER A 66 -22.53 4.58 -4.01
CA SER A 66 -21.87 4.95 -2.75
C SER A 66 -22.49 6.24 -2.22
N VAL A 67 -22.68 6.32 -0.90
CA VAL A 67 -23.06 7.58 -0.24
C VAL A 67 -21.91 8.60 -0.25
N ASN A 68 -20.65 8.13 -0.32
CA ASN A 68 -19.47 8.97 -0.30
C ASN A 68 -18.40 8.43 -1.24
N GLU A 69 -18.28 9.05 -2.41
CA GLU A 69 -17.30 8.69 -3.44
C GLU A 69 -15.87 9.11 -3.08
N SER A 70 -15.67 9.96 -2.07
CA SER A 70 -14.33 10.25 -1.52
C SER A 70 -13.78 9.11 -0.67
N VAL A 71 -14.60 8.09 -0.33
CA VAL A 71 -14.18 6.89 0.42
C VAL A 71 -14.10 5.68 -0.51
N ILE A 72 -15.14 5.44 -1.32
CA ILE A 72 -15.19 4.32 -2.27
C ILE A 72 -15.91 4.72 -3.56
N VAL A 73 -15.29 4.43 -4.71
CA VAL A 73 -15.86 4.65 -6.04
C VAL A 73 -16.35 3.32 -6.59
N LEU A 74 -17.56 3.28 -7.17
CA LEU A 74 -18.16 2.07 -7.72
C LEU A 74 -18.48 2.22 -9.20
N HIS A 75 -18.31 1.13 -9.93
CA HIS A 75 -18.88 0.96 -11.25
C HIS A 75 -20.36 0.54 -11.14
N THR A 76 -21.24 1.43 -11.61
CA THR A 76 -22.67 1.40 -11.32
C THR A 76 -23.36 0.09 -11.73
N GLN A 77 -22.94 -0.57 -12.82
CA GLN A 77 -23.60 -1.79 -13.32
C GLN A 77 -22.95 -3.11 -12.86
N SER A 78 -21.66 -3.10 -12.53
CA SER A 78 -20.91 -4.35 -12.28
C SER A 78 -20.69 -4.62 -10.79
N GLY A 79 -20.78 -3.59 -9.94
CA GLY A 79 -20.44 -3.70 -8.52
C GLY A 79 -18.94 -3.72 -8.24
N GLN A 80 -18.09 -3.55 -9.25
CA GLN A 80 -16.66 -3.34 -9.05
C GLN A 80 -16.42 -2.00 -8.37
N ALA A 81 -15.56 -1.98 -7.35
CA ALA A 81 -15.33 -0.82 -6.52
C ALA A 81 -13.85 -0.65 -6.16
N GLU A 82 -13.42 0.59 -5.97
CA GLU A 82 -12.07 0.96 -5.56
C GLU A 82 -12.13 1.85 -4.31
N ALA A 83 -11.36 1.48 -3.29
CA ALA A 83 -11.24 2.23 -2.04
C ALA A 83 -10.28 3.41 -2.24
N VAL A 84 -10.79 4.64 -2.23
CA VAL A 84 -10.02 5.84 -2.61
C VAL A 84 -9.62 6.71 -1.42
N GLY A 85 -10.30 6.60 -0.28
CA GLY A 85 -10.00 7.41 0.90
C GLY A 85 -10.40 6.73 2.21
N GLU A 86 -9.69 7.07 3.28
CA GLU A 86 -9.98 6.59 4.63
C GLU A 86 -11.36 7.05 5.12
N GLY A 87 -12.09 6.16 5.78
CA GLY A 87 -13.36 6.45 6.43
C GLY A 87 -14.35 5.31 6.31
N SER A 88 -15.59 5.56 6.74
CA SER A 88 -16.69 4.60 6.59
C SER A 88 -17.82 5.20 5.78
N THR A 89 -18.39 4.41 4.87
CA THR A 89 -19.47 4.83 3.99
C THR A 89 -20.44 3.69 3.72
N GLN A 90 -21.65 4.01 3.25
CA GLN A 90 -22.64 3.02 2.87
C GLN A 90 -22.63 2.81 1.35
N VAL A 91 -22.61 1.54 0.96
CA VAL A 91 -22.83 1.10 -0.42
C VAL A 91 -24.23 0.51 -0.51
N SER A 92 -24.96 0.88 -1.54
CA SER A 92 -26.31 0.38 -1.78
C SER A 92 -26.46 -0.18 -3.18
N PHE A 93 -27.21 -1.27 -3.28
CA PHE A 93 -27.71 -1.81 -4.53
C PHE A 93 -29.21 -1.54 -4.61
N GLU A 94 -29.66 -0.97 -5.73
CA GLU A 94 -31.05 -0.65 -5.98
C GLU A 94 -31.53 -1.24 -7.30
N SER A 95 -32.60 -2.01 -7.24
CA SER A 95 -33.38 -2.50 -8.38
C SER A 95 -34.87 -2.20 -8.15
N SER A 96 -35.71 -2.51 -9.13
CA SER A 96 -37.14 -2.16 -9.16
C SER A 96 -37.90 -2.49 -7.86
N ASN A 97 -37.53 -3.58 -7.18
CA ASN A 97 -38.24 -4.09 -6.00
C ASN A 97 -37.33 -4.34 -4.78
N VAL A 98 -36.03 -4.06 -4.90
CA VAL A 98 -35.04 -4.46 -3.90
C VAL A 98 -34.05 -3.32 -3.67
N LYS A 99 -33.94 -2.92 -2.40
CA LYS A 99 -32.91 -1.97 -1.95
C LYS A 99 -32.08 -2.63 -0.85
N LEU A 100 -30.83 -2.93 -1.16
CA LEU A 100 -29.89 -3.58 -0.25
C LEU A 100 -28.77 -2.61 0.09
N ARG A 101 -28.18 -2.78 1.27
CA ARG A 101 -27.15 -1.88 1.79
C ARG A 101 -26.10 -2.66 2.55
N THR A 102 -24.88 -2.16 2.51
CA THR A 102 -23.78 -2.60 3.36
C THR A 102 -22.89 -1.41 3.74
N THR A 103 -22.18 -1.51 4.86
CA THR A 103 -21.28 -0.45 5.32
C THR A 103 -19.84 -0.84 5.00
N VAL A 104 -19.13 -0.05 4.21
CA VAL A 104 -17.72 -0.28 3.93
C VAL A 104 -16.89 0.58 4.87
N THR A 105 -15.83 0.00 5.43
CA THR A 105 -14.82 0.74 6.18
C THR A 105 -13.50 0.66 5.43
N VAL A 106 -12.94 1.81 5.08
CA VAL A 106 -11.64 1.94 4.45
C VAL A 106 -10.66 2.47 5.49
N LEU A 107 -9.66 1.67 5.78
CA LEU A 107 -8.51 2.02 6.61
C LEU A 107 -7.48 2.77 5.75
N PRO A 108 -6.59 3.56 6.39
CA PRO A 108 -5.43 4.11 5.69
C PRO A 108 -4.70 3.01 4.92
N GLY A 109 -4.26 3.33 3.70
CA GLY A 109 -3.39 2.44 2.94
C GLY A 109 -2.04 2.27 3.65
N SER A 110 -1.36 1.15 3.39
CA SER A 110 0.02 0.98 3.85
C SER A 110 0.86 2.14 3.29
N THR A 111 1.47 2.94 4.15
CA THR A 111 2.40 3.99 3.72
C THR A 111 3.83 3.49 3.88
N LEU A 112 4.64 3.81 2.87
CA LEU A 112 6.06 3.56 2.89
C LEU A 112 6.75 4.89 3.22
N VAL A 113 7.42 4.94 4.35
CA VAL A 113 8.18 6.11 4.78
C VAL A 113 9.66 5.84 4.54
N VAL A 114 10.32 6.74 3.83
CA VAL A 114 11.78 6.72 3.65
C VAL A 114 12.37 7.84 4.51
N GLU A 115 13.41 7.53 5.28
CA GLU A 115 14.15 8.51 6.06
C GLU A 115 15.58 8.59 5.54
N ALA A 116 16.02 9.81 5.22
CA ALA A 116 17.39 10.08 4.83
C ALA A 116 18.36 9.89 6.02
N PRO A 117 19.59 9.43 5.77
CA PRO A 117 20.62 9.42 6.80
C PRO A 117 20.90 10.86 7.28
N LYS A 118 21.29 10.99 8.55
CA LYS A 118 21.67 12.29 9.13
C LYS A 118 23.03 12.79 8.63
N GLU A 119 23.81 11.89 8.05
CA GLU A 119 25.15 12.14 7.56
C GLU A 119 25.11 12.84 6.20
N MET A 120 26.14 13.65 5.92
CA MET A 120 26.30 14.26 4.60
C MET A 120 26.70 13.20 3.59
N LEU A 121 26.00 13.15 2.45
CA LEU A 121 26.32 12.19 1.40
C LEU A 121 27.52 12.69 0.58
N THR A 122 28.50 11.82 0.36
CA THR A 122 29.71 12.09 -0.43
C THR A 122 30.15 10.83 -1.17
N ASN A 123 30.83 11.00 -2.30
CA ASN A 123 31.51 9.90 -3.00
C ASN A 123 33.03 9.88 -2.75
N VAL A 124 33.53 10.72 -1.83
CA VAL A 124 34.93 10.80 -1.43
C VAL A 124 35.04 10.75 0.11
N PRO A 125 35.71 9.73 0.68
CA PRO A 125 36.15 8.50 0.02
C PRO A 125 34.95 7.69 -0.52
N PHE A 126 35.19 6.76 -1.45
CA PHE A 126 34.12 5.96 -2.04
C PHE A 126 33.44 5.09 -0.97
N PRO A 127 32.10 5.21 -0.77
CA PRO A 127 31.40 4.50 0.29
C PRO A 127 31.13 3.04 -0.13
N SER A 128 32.00 2.11 0.30
CA SER A 128 31.89 0.68 -0.05
C SER A 128 30.61 0.01 0.44
N GLN A 129 30.04 0.49 1.54
CA GLN A 129 28.79 -0.01 2.12
C GLN A 129 27.54 0.73 1.59
N GLY A 130 27.72 1.86 0.91
CA GLY A 130 26.64 2.75 0.51
C GLY A 130 26.04 3.53 1.69
N PHE A 131 25.11 4.43 1.39
CA PHE A 131 24.37 5.21 2.38
C PHE A 131 23.00 4.58 2.63
N SER A 132 22.67 4.40 3.90
CA SER A 132 21.42 3.75 4.33
C SER A 132 20.30 4.77 4.48
N PHE A 133 19.29 4.65 3.62
CA PHE A 133 18.00 5.32 3.79
C PHE A 133 17.05 4.33 4.48
N SER A 134 16.59 4.66 5.68
CA SER A 134 15.70 3.76 6.44
C SER A 134 14.32 3.70 5.78
N VAL A 135 13.76 2.51 5.66
CA VAL A 135 12.42 2.27 5.11
C VAL A 135 11.54 1.71 6.22
N LYS A 136 10.44 2.41 6.51
CA LYS A 136 9.43 2.00 7.47
C LYS A 136 8.10 1.79 6.76
N PHE A 137 7.43 0.70 7.11
CA PHE A 137 6.07 0.41 6.68
C PHE A 137 5.12 0.79 7.80
N SER A 138 4.08 1.57 7.50
CA SER A 138 3.17 2.09 8.52
C SER A 138 2.12 1.09 9.02
N ASP A 139 2.16 -0.18 8.59
CA ASP A 139 1.24 -1.17 9.12
C ASP A 139 1.63 -1.54 10.54
N THR A 140 0.97 -0.87 11.48
CA THR A 140 0.80 -1.30 12.85
C THR A 140 0.10 -2.66 12.86
N ASN A 141 0.84 -3.68 13.27
CA ASN A 141 0.42 -5.01 13.75
C ASN A 141 0.30 -6.18 12.77
N ASP A 142 0.29 -5.97 11.46
CA ASP A 142 0.63 -7.08 10.56
C ASP A 142 2.14 -7.03 10.36
N LYS A 143 2.83 -7.89 11.09
CA LYS A 143 4.10 -8.44 10.60
C LYS A 143 3.85 -8.71 9.12
N ILE A 144 4.63 -8.10 8.23
CA ILE A 144 4.84 -8.61 6.87
C ILE A 144 5.39 -10.04 7.04
N ASN A 145 4.48 -10.96 7.32
CA ASN A 145 4.64 -12.39 7.51
C ASN A 145 3.97 -13.10 6.34
N THR A 146 3.87 -12.42 5.20
CA THR A 146 3.44 -12.98 3.92
C THR A 146 4.48 -12.64 2.87
N VAL A 147 5.67 -13.20 3.02
CA VAL A 147 6.44 -13.64 1.84
C VAL A 147 6.74 -15.12 2.04
N GLY A 148 5.72 -15.92 1.79
CA GLY A 148 5.98 -17.25 1.26
C GLY A 148 6.70 -17.09 -0.07
N SER A 149 7.94 -17.59 -0.16
CA SER A 149 8.54 -18.05 -1.42
C SER A 149 8.95 -17.05 -2.52
N SER A 150 9.51 -15.88 -2.20
CA SER A 150 10.46 -15.26 -3.16
C SER A 150 11.65 -14.56 -2.48
N LYS A 151 12.86 -14.84 -2.97
CA LYS A 151 14.18 -14.54 -2.38
C LYS A 151 14.57 -13.05 -2.40
N GLY A 152 13.74 -12.11 -1.94
CA GLY A 152 14.13 -10.70 -1.93
C GLY A 152 13.23 -9.76 -1.15
N ALA A 153 13.69 -8.51 -0.98
CA ALA A 153 12.91 -7.45 -0.34
C ALA A 153 11.60 -7.17 -1.11
N PRO A 154 10.48 -6.89 -0.41
CA PRO A 154 9.15 -6.70 -1.01
C PRO A 154 8.97 -5.32 -1.68
N TYR A 155 10.02 -4.51 -1.72
CA TYR A 155 10.06 -3.18 -2.32
C TYR A 155 11.30 -3.03 -3.21
N ASP A 156 11.24 -2.05 -4.12
CA ASP A 156 12.34 -1.61 -4.96
C ASP A 156 12.77 -0.20 -4.59
N CYS A 157 14.04 0.13 -4.85
CA CYS A 157 14.62 1.45 -4.61
C CYS A 157 15.14 2.05 -5.92
N ARG A 158 14.89 3.34 -6.13
CA ARG A 158 15.39 4.11 -7.27
C ARG A 158 16.01 5.41 -6.78
N VAL A 159 17.04 5.87 -7.48
CA VAL A 159 17.69 7.15 -7.20
C VAL A 159 17.32 8.18 -8.27
N ASP A 160 17.09 9.41 -7.83
CA ASP A 160 16.85 10.57 -8.68
C ASP A 160 17.77 11.72 -8.23
N PRO A 161 18.59 12.32 -9.12
CA PRO A 161 18.71 11.97 -10.53
C PRO A 161 19.54 10.71 -10.78
N PRO A 162 19.22 9.87 -11.78
CA PRO A 162 19.83 8.55 -11.98
C PRO A 162 21.32 8.58 -12.35
N PHE A 163 21.84 9.72 -12.82
CA PHE A 163 23.25 9.84 -13.18
C PHE A 163 24.20 9.87 -11.98
N VAL A 164 23.68 10.03 -10.75
CA VAL A 164 24.51 10.19 -9.54
C VAL A 164 24.96 8.87 -8.95
N GLY A 165 24.28 7.77 -9.29
CA GLY A 165 24.52 6.45 -8.71
C GLY A 165 23.35 5.51 -8.92
N TYR A 166 23.24 4.51 -8.06
CA TYR A 166 22.11 3.59 -8.03
C TYR A 166 21.72 3.25 -6.59
N ALA A 167 20.50 2.77 -6.40
CA ALA A 167 20.01 2.31 -5.11
C ALA A 167 19.58 0.84 -5.19
N LYS A 168 19.76 0.08 -4.10
CA LYS A 168 19.28 -1.30 -3.99
C LYS A 168 18.51 -1.50 -2.68
N PRO A 169 17.45 -2.30 -2.67
CA PRO A 169 16.77 -2.65 -1.42
C PRO A 169 17.62 -3.62 -0.60
N TRP A 170 17.57 -3.49 0.73
CA TRP A 170 18.29 -4.35 1.66
C TRP A 170 17.48 -4.52 2.96
N ILE A 171 17.51 -5.73 3.51
CA ILE A 171 16.88 -6.05 4.78
C ILE A 171 17.94 -6.65 5.68
N ASP A 172 18.07 -6.08 6.88
CA ASP A 172 18.84 -6.67 7.95
C ASP A 172 18.07 -7.85 8.51
N LEU A 173 18.61 -9.07 8.37
CA LEU A 173 17.96 -10.29 8.83
C LEU A 173 17.99 -10.45 10.35
N ASP A 174 18.94 -9.80 11.03
CA ASP A 174 19.09 -9.90 12.48
C ASP A 174 18.10 -8.96 13.20
N THR A 175 17.89 -7.77 12.65
CA THR A 175 17.01 -6.75 13.25
C THR A 175 15.64 -6.64 12.58
N GLY A 176 15.49 -7.17 11.35
CA GLY A 176 14.29 -6.99 10.52
C GLY A 176 14.17 -5.60 9.89
N ASN A 177 15.17 -4.73 10.08
CA ASN A 177 15.12 -3.37 9.56
C ASN A 177 15.29 -3.34 8.04
N SER A 178 14.51 -2.48 7.38
CA SER A 178 14.51 -2.32 5.93
C SER A 178 15.20 -1.02 5.52
N PHE A 179 15.97 -1.06 4.43
CA PHE A 179 16.76 0.06 3.93
C PHE A 179 16.82 0.11 2.40
N CYS A 180 16.88 1.32 1.85
CA CYS A 180 17.44 1.55 0.53
C CYS A 180 18.90 1.95 0.65
N LEU A 181 19.81 1.13 0.12
CA LEU A 181 21.23 1.41 0.09
C LEU A 181 21.60 2.17 -1.18
N PHE A 182 22.02 3.42 -1.03
CA PHE A 182 22.47 4.29 -2.12
C PHE A 182 23.98 4.20 -2.35
N PHE A 183 24.39 3.93 -3.58
CA PHE A 183 25.79 3.87 -4.01
C PHE A 183 26.04 4.99 -5.03
N PRO A 184 26.68 6.10 -4.63
CA PRO A 184 27.06 7.13 -5.58
C PRO A 184 28.16 6.62 -6.51
N TYR A 185 28.16 7.09 -7.76
CA TYR A 185 29.27 6.81 -8.67
C TYR A 185 30.55 7.57 -8.26
N SER A 186 31.70 7.01 -8.64
CA SER A 186 32.99 7.63 -8.35
C SER A 186 33.13 8.97 -9.11
N PRO A 187 33.97 9.90 -8.63
CA PRO A 187 34.17 11.19 -9.30
C PRO A 187 34.53 11.06 -10.79
N GLU A 188 35.33 10.06 -11.17
CA GLU A 188 35.75 9.82 -12.55
C GLU A 188 34.59 9.44 -13.48
N HIS A 189 33.60 8.72 -12.92
CA HIS A 189 32.38 8.36 -13.64
C HIS A 189 31.45 9.57 -13.77
N LEU A 190 31.27 10.34 -12.70
CA LEU A 190 30.38 11.51 -12.73
C LEU A 190 30.87 12.59 -13.71
N VAL A 191 32.18 12.85 -13.81
CA VAL A 191 32.73 13.84 -14.76
C VAL A 191 32.32 13.54 -16.22
N ARG A 192 32.09 12.27 -16.56
CA ARG A 192 31.67 11.84 -17.91
C ARG A 192 30.15 11.91 -18.12
N THR A 193 29.38 11.89 -17.05
CA THR A 193 27.91 11.74 -17.09
C THR A 193 27.17 12.99 -16.67
N ILE A 194 27.82 13.95 -15.99
CA ILE A 194 27.25 15.25 -15.67
C ILE A 194 26.84 15.92 -17.00
N PRO A 195 25.53 16.17 -17.23
CA PRO A 195 25.14 16.99 -18.36
C PRO A 195 25.85 18.33 -18.20
N LYS A 196 26.41 18.88 -19.27
CA LYS A 196 27.08 20.20 -19.27
C LYS A 196 26.07 21.32 -18.96
N LEU A 197 25.53 21.33 -17.73
CA LEU A 197 24.71 22.40 -17.22
C LEU A 197 25.65 23.55 -16.89
N LYS A 198 25.54 24.61 -17.67
CA LYS A 198 26.01 25.94 -17.25
C LYS A 198 25.35 26.22 -15.90
N ASP A 199 26.15 26.62 -14.90
CA ASP A 199 25.73 26.99 -13.55
C ASP A 199 25.49 25.84 -12.54
N MET A 200 26.42 24.87 -12.46
CA MET A 200 26.35 23.83 -11.43
C MET A 200 26.74 24.37 -10.05
N LYS A 201 25.80 24.35 -9.10
CA LYS A 201 26.10 24.54 -7.67
C LYS A 201 27.01 23.41 -7.18
N PRO A 202 27.87 23.64 -6.16
CA PRO A 202 28.81 22.63 -5.65
C PRO A 202 28.14 21.46 -4.90
N TYR A 203 26.82 21.35 -4.98
CA TYR A 203 26.01 20.36 -4.31
C TYR A 203 24.76 20.10 -5.13
N ILE A 204 24.22 18.89 -5.00
CA ILE A 204 22.95 18.49 -5.60
C ILE A 204 22.09 17.80 -4.54
N TYR A 205 20.77 17.84 -4.72
CA TYR A 205 19.88 17.01 -3.92
C TYR A 205 19.70 15.68 -4.61
N VAL A 206 19.87 14.60 -3.84
CA VAL A 206 19.61 13.24 -4.29
C VAL A 206 18.40 12.73 -3.54
N SER A 207 17.42 12.24 -4.29
CA SER A 207 16.20 11.63 -3.78
C SER A 207 16.25 10.13 -3.96
N ILE A 208 15.93 9.40 -2.89
CA ILE A 208 15.72 7.96 -2.94
C ILE A 208 14.24 7.69 -2.85
N ASN A 209 13.73 7.02 -3.88
CA ASN A 209 12.34 6.62 -4.00
C ASN A 209 12.24 5.12 -3.75
N ALA A 210 11.38 4.72 -2.84
CA ALA A 210 11.07 3.33 -2.56
C ALA A 210 9.61 3.04 -2.93
N SER A 211 9.36 1.90 -3.57
CA SER A 211 8.01 1.49 -3.99
C SER A 211 7.80 0.00 -3.77
N MET A 212 6.62 -0.39 -3.29
CA MET A 212 6.26 -1.81 -3.15
C MET A 212 6.17 -2.49 -4.52
N LYS A 213 6.64 -3.74 -4.61
CA LYS A 213 6.65 -4.50 -5.89
C LYS A 213 5.24 -4.86 -6.35
N GLU A 214 4.40 -5.30 -5.43
CA GLU A 214 3.04 -5.76 -5.74
C GLU A 214 2.03 -4.59 -5.78
N HIS A 215 2.34 -3.49 -5.09
CA HIS A 215 1.46 -2.33 -4.93
C HIS A 215 2.23 -1.05 -5.24
N SER A 216 2.54 -0.79 -6.52
CA SER A 216 3.40 0.33 -6.93
C SER A 216 2.88 1.73 -6.53
N HIS A 217 1.58 1.85 -6.22
CA HIS A 217 0.98 3.06 -5.66
C HIS A 217 1.47 3.36 -4.24
N VAL A 218 1.91 2.34 -3.49
CA VAL A 218 2.57 2.49 -2.20
C VAL A 218 4.04 2.84 -2.44
N SER A 219 4.36 4.12 -2.30
CA SER A 219 5.71 4.62 -2.44
C SER A 219 6.03 5.69 -1.42
N GLY A 220 7.32 5.87 -1.16
CA GLY A 220 7.86 6.91 -0.30
C GLY A 220 9.17 7.43 -0.85
N SER A 221 9.55 8.64 -0.45
CA SER A 221 10.84 9.19 -0.85
C SER A 221 11.45 10.06 0.24
N ALA A 222 12.77 10.16 0.19
CA ALA A 222 13.53 11.10 1.00
C ALA A 222 14.65 11.71 0.18
N SER A 223 14.85 13.01 0.37
CA SER A 223 15.93 13.75 -0.27
C SER A 223 17.03 14.07 0.74
N ALA A 224 18.27 13.97 0.30
CA ALA A 224 19.45 14.33 1.08
C ALA A 224 20.39 15.18 0.23
N LEU A 225 21.16 16.03 0.91
CA LEU A 225 22.21 16.82 0.27
C LEU A 225 23.38 15.90 -0.08
N PHE A 226 23.73 15.87 -1.36
CA PHE A 226 24.91 15.17 -1.87
C PHE A 226 25.97 16.19 -2.27
N VAL A 227 27.10 16.10 -1.58
CA VAL A 227 28.29 16.91 -1.80
C VAL A 227 29.37 15.97 -2.33
N GLY A 228 29.50 15.90 -3.65
CA GLY A 228 30.45 15.01 -4.31
C GLY A 228 30.87 15.54 -5.68
N GLY A 229 32.18 15.61 -5.92
CA GLY A 229 32.76 15.97 -7.22
C GLY A 229 33.64 17.22 -7.28
N PHE A 230 34.69 17.35 -6.44
CA PHE A 230 35.84 18.19 -6.81
C PHE A 230 37.16 17.48 -6.58
N SER A 231 38.09 17.65 -7.53
CA SER A 231 39.51 17.77 -7.24
C SER A 231 39.83 19.26 -6.99
N ILE A 232 40.49 19.58 -5.89
CA ILE A 232 41.17 20.88 -5.76
C ILE A 232 42.44 20.77 -6.61
N MET A 233 42.39 21.26 -7.85
CA MET A 233 43.60 21.49 -8.65
C MET A 233 43.56 22.92 -9.20
N GLN A 234 44.14 23.85 -8.44
CA GLN A 234 45.37 24.57 -8.80
C GLN A 234 45.64 25.65 -7.72
N MET A 235 46.60 25.42 -6.81
CA MET A 235 47.35 26.57 -6.29
C MET A 235 48.17 27.07 -7.47
N GLY A 236 47.81 28.24 -8.01
CA GLY A 236 48.67 28.94 -8.93
C GLY A 236 50.04 29.07 -8.28
N LYS A 237 51.08 28.62 -8.99
CA LYS A 237 52.46 28.99 -8.67
C LYS A 237 52.49 30.50 -8.50
N VAL A 238 52.79 30.97 -7.28
CA VAL A 238 53.45 32.25 -7.14
C VAL A 238 54.83 32.03 -7.72
N ILE A 239 55.05 32.60 -8.89
CA ILE A 239 56.38 32.78 -9.45
C ILE A 239 56.97 33.91 -8.61
N ASP A 240 57.92 33.59 -7.75
CA ASP A 240 58.92 34.55 -7.28
C ASP A 240 60.03 34.69 -8.35
#